data_AF-A0A3P6B1S1-F1
#
_entry.id   AF-A0A3P6B1S1-F1
#
_cell.length_a   1.000
_cell.length_b   1.000
_cell.length_c   1.000
_cell.angle_alpha   90.00
_cell.angle_beta   90.00
_cell.angle_gamma   90.00
#
_symmetry.space_group_name_H-M   'P 1'
#
loop_
_entity.id
_entity.type
_entity.pdbx_description
1 polymer ?
#
loop_
_entity_poly.entity_id
_entity_poly.type
_entity_poly.pdbx_seq_one_letter_code
_entity_poly.pdbx_strand_id
1 'polypeptide(L)'
;MAEALAIREALPQASSLNYHHICIKSDSQVLVNTISSHRRSSELFGVFADINDLAFSPSSSFQSYRFIYIPRSQNGLADGLAKCCLAAHLISKPSSVT
;
A
#
# COMPACT_ATOMS: atom_id res chain seq x y z
N MET A 1 1.81 -8.73 3.20
CA MET A 1 0.55 -8.09 3.64
C MET A 1 0.74 -6.62 4.02
N ALA A 2 1.75 -6.26 4.84
CA ALA A 2 1.97 -4.87 5.27
C ALA A 2 2.05 -3.84 4.12
N GLU A 3 2.75 -4.15 3.04
CA GLU A 3 2.87 -3.26 1.87
C GLU A 3 1.52 -3.02 1.18
N ALA A 4 0.67 -4.04 1.07
CA ALA A 4 -0.66 -3.91 0.49
C ALA A 4 -1.55 -3.03 1.37
N LEU A 5 -1.48 -3.19 2.70
CA LEU A 5 -2.18 -2.33 3.64
C LEU A 5 -1.69 -0.88 3.55
N ALA A 6 -0.37 -0.66 3.41
CA ALA A 6 0.18 0.68 3.22
C ALA A 6 -0.37 1.35 1.95
N ILE A 7 -0.51 0.60 0.85
CA ILE A 7 -1.16 1.10 -0.36
C ILE A 7 -2.65 1.40 -0.12
N ARG A 8 -3.37 0.48 0.52
CA ARG A 8 -4.80 0.63 0.84
C ARG A 8 -5.05 1.90 1.66
N GLU A 9 -4.21 2.21 2.64
CA GLU A 9 -4.34 3.42 3.46
C GLU A 9 -3.88 4.70 2.74
N ALA A 10 -2.91 4.59 1.82
CA ALA A 10 -2.44 5.73 1.05
C ALA A 10 -3.53 6.26 0.09
N LEU A 11 -4.43 5.40 -0.40
CA LEU A 11 -5.48 5.78 -1.36
C LEU A 11 -6.52 6.75 -0.74
N PRO A 12 -7.18 6.46 0.40
CA PRO A 12 -8.06 7.42 1.05
C PRO A 12 -7.37 8.73 1.41
N GLN A 13 -6.12 8.68 1.84
CA GLN A 13 -5.34 9.89 2.15
C GLN A 13 -5.05 10.73 0.91
N ALA A 14 -4.68 10.10 -0.21
CA ALA A 14 -4.50 10.81 -1.46
C ALA A 14 -5.81 11.42 -1.97
N SER A 15 -6.93 10.70 -1.81
CA SER A 15 -8.27 11.18 -2.13
C SER A 15 -8.67 12.39 -1.28
N SER A 16 -8.45 12.35 0.04
CA SER A 16 -8.76 13.48 0.94
C SER A 16 -7.93 14.73 0.66
N LEU A 17 -6.73 14.55 0.07
CA LEU A 17 -5.87 15.63 -0.42
C LEU A 17 -6.22 16.10 -1.84
N ASN A 18 -7.28 15.57 -2.45
CA ASN A 18 -7.72 15.85 -3.83
C ASN A 18 -6.66 15.52 -4.89
N TYR A 19 -5.83 14.50 -4.66
CA TYR A 19 -4.94 13.97 -5.69
C TYR A 19 -5.74 13.08 -6.64
N HIS A 20 -5.98 13.55 -7.87
CA HIS A 20 -6.69 12.79 -8.90
C HIS A 20 -5.76 11.92 -9.76
N HIS A 21 -4.46 12.19 -9.74
CA HIS A 21 -3.45 11.44 -10.50
C HIS A 21 -2.46 10.84 -9.53
N ILE A 22 -2.43 9.51 -9.42
CA ILE A 22 -1.59 8.79 -8.48
C ILE A 22 -0.56 7.91 -9.18
N CYS A 23 0.65 7.90 -8.64
CA CYS A 23 1.72 7.00 -9.03
C CYS A 23 2.26 6.31 -7.77
N ILE A 24 1.87 5.05 -7.58
CA ILE A 24 2.30 4.23 -6.46
C ILE A 24 3.53 3.44 -6.86
N LYS A 25 4.61 3.61 -6.09
CA LYS A 25 5.88 2.90 -6.28
C LYS A 25 6.08 1.93 -5.13
N SER A 26 6.43 0.69 -5.44
CA SER A 26 6.69 -0.35 -4.44
C SER A 26 7.89 -1.19 -4.86
N ASP A 27 8.66 -1.66 -3.89
CA ASP A 27 9.74 -2.64 -4.08
C ASP A 27 9.26 -4.10 -4.07
N SER A 28 7.94 -4.30 -4.11
CA SER A 28 7.32 -5.61 -4.16
C SER A 28 6.77 -5.89 -5.55
N GLN A 29 7.57 -6.60 -6.34
CA GLN A 29 7.20 -6.95 -7.71
C GLN A 29 5.92 -7.80 -7.76
N VAL A 30 5.73 -8.69 -6.78
CA VAL A 30 4.52 -9.52 -6.64
C VAL A 30 3.29 -8.64 -6.42
N LEU A 31 3.38 -7.64 -5.55
CA LEU A 31 2.29 -6.70 -5.25
C LEU A 31 1.91 -5.89 -6.48
N VAL A 32 2.90 -5.25 -7.13
CA VAL A 32 2.69 -4.44 -8.33
C VAL A 32 2.09 -5.27 -9.45
N ASN A 33 2.59 -6.48 -9.68
CA ASN A 33 2.06 -7.37 -10.72
C ASN A 33 0.64 -7.83 -10.40
N THR A 34 0.34 -8.17 -9.14
CA THR A 34 -1.00 -8.61 -8.73
C THR A 34 -2.03 -7.49 -8.92
N ILE A 35 -1.71 -6.25 -8.50
CA ILE A 35 -2.59 -5.08 -8.70
C ILE A 35 -2.77 -4.80 -10.19
N SER A 36 -1.67 -4.74 -10.95
CA SER A 36 -1.71 -4.39 -12.37
C SER A 36 -2.46 -5.42 -13.21
N SER A 37 -2.33 -6.70 -12.85
CA SER A 37 -3.00 -7.80 -13.57
C SER A 37 -4.45 -8.01 -13.15
N HIS A 38 -4.96 -7.27 -12.15
CA HIS A 38 -6.29 -7.47 -11.54
C HIS A 38 -6.54 -8.94 -11.16
N ARG A 39 -5.47 -9.69 -10.88
CA ARG A 39 -5.57 -11.13 -10.61
C ARG A 39 -5.96 -11.33 -9.16
N ARG A 40 -7.02 -12.11 -8.97
CA ARG A 40 -7.55 -12.48 -7.66
C ARG A 40 -6.64 -13.56 -7.03
N SER A 41 -5.73 -13.19 -6.14
CA SER A 41 -4.99 -14.14 -5.30
C SER A 41 -5.73 -14.38 -3.97
N SER A 42 -5.73 -15.63 -3.48
CA SER A 42 -6.69 -16.16 -2.51
C SER A 42 -6.55 -15.65 -1.06
N GLU A 43 -5.34 -15.43 -0.54
CA GLU A 43 -5.14 -14.88 0.83
C GLU A 43 -5.25 -13.36 0.91
N LEU A 44 -5.14 -12.71 -0.25
CA LEU A 44 -5.04 -11.27 -0.40
C LEU A 44 -6.34 -10.66 -0.94
N PHE A 45 -7.37 -11.48 -1.14
CA PHE A 45 -8.63 -11.11 -1.76
C PHE A 45 -9.28 -9.87 -1.13
N GLY A 46 -9.29 -9.76 0.21
CA GLY A 46 -9.88 -8.61 0.90
C GLY A 46 -9.14 -7.30 0.62
N VAL A 47 -7.85 -7.22 0.97
CA VAL A 47 -7.06 -5.98 0.81
C VAL A 47 -6.92 -5.58 -0.65
N PHE A 48 -6.82 -6.54 -1.57
CA PHE A 48 -6.73 -6.23 -3.00
C PHE A 48 -8.07 -5.83 -3.59
N ALA A 49 -9.18 -6.40 -3.13
CA ALA A 49 -10.52 -5.90 -3.47
C ALA A 49 -10.68 -4.46 -2.97
N ASP A 50 -10.27 -4.16 -1.73
CA ASP A 50 -10.29 -2.79 -1.20
C ASP A 50 -9.46 -1.83 -2.05
N ILE A 51 -8.22 -2.20 -2.40
CA ILE A 51 -7.37 -1.39 -3.29
C ILE A 51 -8.05 -1.19 -4.64
N ASN A 52 -8.63 -2.24 -5.22
CA ASN A 52 -9.31 -2.19 -6.49
C ASN A 52 -10.52 -1.25 -6.45
N ASP A 53 -11.33 -1.36 -5.40
CA ASP A 53 -12.52 -0.53 -5.22
C ASP A 53 -12.16 0.94 -4.95
N LEU A 54 -11.12 1.18 -4.16
CA LEU A 54 -10.65 2.54 -3.85
C LEU A 54 -9.95 3.21 -5.05
N ALA A 55 -9.20 2.45 -5.85
CA ALA A 55 -8.42 3.00 -6.95
C ALA A 55 -9.18 3.03 -8.28
N PHE A 56 -9.91 1.95 -8.60
CA PHE A 56 -10.41 1.68 -9.96
C PHE A 56 -11.94 1.65 -10.09
N SER A 57 -12.69 1.70 -8.98
CA SER A 57 -14.16 1.75 -9.04
C SER A 57 -14.64 3.02 -9.77
N PRO A 58 -15.83 2.99 -10.43
CA PRO A 58 -16.44 4.19 -11.01
C PRO A 58 -16.65 5.34 -10.01
N SER A 59 -16.72 5.01 -8.71
CA SER A 59 -16.88 5.98 -7.62
C SER A 59 -15.55 6.52 -7.08
N SER A 60 -14.42 6.06 -7.62
CA SER A 60 -13.08 6.51 -7.24
C SER A 60 -12.87 7.98 -7.65
N SER A 61 -12.18 8.74 -6.80
CA SER A 61 -11.77 10.11 -7.14
C SER A 61 -10.58 10.16 -8.12
N PHE A 62 -9.94 9.03 -8.41
CA PHE A 62 -8.74 8.98 -9.23
C PHE A 62 -9.08 8.92 -10.72
N GLN A 63 -8.57 9.89 -11.48
CA GLN A 63 -8.69 9.95 -12.94
C GLN A 63 -7.54 9.18 -13.62
N SER A 64 -6.39 9.07 -12.97
CA SER A 64 -5.24 8.34 -13.48
C SER A 64 -4.50 7.63 -12.36
N TYR A 65 -4.09 6.40 -12.65
CA TYR A 65 -3.36 5.56 -11.71
C TYR A 65 -2.21 4.85 -12.41
N ARG A 66 -1.09 4.71 -11.70
CA ARG A 66 0.05 3.93 -12.13
C ARG A 66 0.68 3.20 -10.94
N PHE A 67 0.95 1.92 -11.12
CA PHE A 67 1.69 1.10 -10.16
C PHE A 67 3.02 0.70 -10.79
N ILE A 68 4.12 0.98 -10.10
CA ILE A 68 5.47 0.78 -10.63
C ILE A 68 6.31 0.01 -9.62
N TYR A 69 6.97 -1.04 -10.09
CA TYR A 69 8.02 -1.70 -9.33
C TYR A 69 9.29 -0.85 -9.35
N ILE A 70 9.86 -0.60 -8.18
CA ILE A 70 11.18 0.05 -8.03
C ILE A 70 12.11 -0.85 -7.21
N PRO A 71 13.43 -0.86 -7.44
CA PRO A 71 14.35 -1.59 -6.57
C PRO A 71 14.26 -1.09 -5.12
N ARG A 72 14.49 -2.00 -4.16
CA ARG A 72 14.49 -1.68 -2.72
C ARG A 72 15.44 -0.54 -2.34
N SER A 73 16.56 -0.41 -3.04
CA SER A 73 17.50 0.72 -2.89
C SER A 73 16.89 2.08 -3.22
N GLN A 74 15.82 2.13 -4.00
CA GLN A 74 15.08 3.34 -4.36
C GLN A 74 13.82 3.55 -3.49
N ASN A 75 13.42 2.57 -2.68
CA ASN A 75 12.27 2.66 -1.77
C ASN A 75 12.68 2.95 -0.31
N GLY A 76 13.89 3.49 -0.09
CA GLY A 76 14.48 3.64 1.23
C GLY A 76 13.69 4.54 2.19
N LEU A 77 13.00 5.56 1.69
CA LEU A 77 12.16 6.43 2.52
C LEU A 77 10.95 5.69 3.09
N ALA A 78 10.22 4.93 2.26
CA ALA A 78 9.07 4.17 2.70
C ALA A 78 9.48 3.03 3.64
N ASP A 79 10.57 2.31 3.31
CA ASP A 79 11.12 1.25 4.17
C ASP A 79 11.60 1.81 5.52
N GLY A 80 12.26 2.97 5.51
CA GLY A 80 12.68 3.67 6.72
C GLY A 80 11.50 4.02 7.62
N LEU A 81 10.45 4.63 7.06
CA LEU A 81 9.23 4.95 7.81
C LEU A 81 8.57 3.69 8.38
N ALA A 82 8.45 2.62 7.59
CA ALA A 82 7.90 1.35 8.06
C ALA A 82 8.71 0.77 9.24
N LYS A 83 10.04 0.82 9.17
CA LYS A 83 10.93 0.39 10.25
C LYS A 83 10.79 1.26 11.50
N CYS A 84 10.69 2.58 11.35
CA CYS A 84 10.47 3.49 12.47
C CYS A 84 9.13 3.20 13.16
N CYS A 85 8.06 3.00 12.41
CA CYS A 85 6.75 2.63 12.96
C CYS A 85 6.79 1.28 13.69
N LEU A 86 7.50 0.28 13.14
CA LEU A 86 7.67 -1.01 13.78
C LEU A 86 8.45 -0.88 15.09
N ALA A 87 9.55 -0.12 15.09
CA ALA A 87 10.35 0.13 16.30
C ALA A 87 9.52 0.85 17.38
N ALA A 88 8.78 1.89 17.02
CA ALA A 88 7.89 2.60 17.94
C ALA A 88 6.80 1.68 18.52
N HIS A 89 6.21 0.81 17.69
CA HIS A 89 5.21 -0.16 18.16
C HIS A 89 5.78 -1.13 19.19
N LEU A 90 6.99 -1.66 18.94
CA LEU A 90 7.66 -2.59 19.86
C LEU A 90 8.04 -1.93 21.19
N ILE A 91 8.39 -0.64 21.17
CA ILE A 91 8.67 0.13 22.39
C ILE A 91 7.38 0.40 23.18
N SER A 92 6.26 0.65 22.49
CA SER A 92 4.96 0.97 23.12
C SER A 92 4.24 -0.23 23.74
N LYS A 93 4.62 -1.46 23.36
CA LYS A 93 4.16 -2.70 23.99
C LYS A 93 5.33 -3.34 24.73
N PRO A 94 5.65 -2.90 25.96
CA PRO A 94 6.55 -3.69 26.78
C PRO A 94 5.90 -5.07 26.93
N SER A 95 6.63 -6.09 26.55
CA SER A 95 6.28 -7.50 26.69
C SER A 95 5.54 -7.70 28.01
N SER A 96 4.26 -8.09 27.96
CA SER A 96 3.62 -8.72 29.12
C SER A 96 4.31 -10.07 29.31
N VAL A 97 5.47 -10.05 29.96
CA VAL A 97 6.10 -11.22 30.54
C VAL A 97 5.43 -11.41 31.88
N THR A 98 4.42 -12.28 31.90
CA THR A 98 3.95 -12.99 33.09
C THR A 98 3.87 -14.46 32.73
#